data_AF-A0A838VU66-F1
#
_entry.id   AF-A0A838VU66-F1
#
_cell.length_a   1.000
_cell.length_b   1.000
_cell.length_c   1.000
_cell.angle_alpha   90.00
_cell.angle_beta   90.00
_cell.angle_gamma   90.00
#
_symmetry.space_group_name_H-M   'P 1'
#
loop_
_entity.id
_entity.type
_entity.pdbx_description
1 polymer ?
#
loop_
_entity_poly.entity_id
_entity_poly.type
_entity_poly.pdbx_seq_one_letter_code
_entity_poly.pdbx_strand_id
1 'polypeptide(L)'
;MVDFYQFLQQAQSASSTANWWLLIQCLQQLILGSEKTLVVMHQPELLELALVVLDAGSFDQRWQVSKLFRPLGTIAISPLSEILMDEDGEEELRWCASRILAEFD
;
A
#
# COMPACT_ATOMS: atom_id res chain seq x y z
N MET A 1 -3.18 -22.28 6.18
CA MET A 1 -4.02 -21.19 6.73
C MET A 1 -3.05 -20.06 7.03
N VAL A 2 -3.13 -18.97 6.29
CA VAL A 2 -2.27 -17.79 6.53
C VAL A 2 -2.68 -17.22 7.89
N ASP A 3 -1.74 -17.05 8.81
CA ASP A 3 -2.02 -16.39 10.08
C ASP A 3 -2.02 -14.87 9.83
N PHE A 4 -3.22 -14.35 9.51
CA PHE A 4 -3.43 -12.96 9.12
C PHE A 4 -2.86 -11.98 10.17
N TYR A 5 -3.14 -12.22 11.44
CA TYR A 5 -2.70 -11.33 12.51
C TYR A 5 -1.18 -11.37 12.71
N GLN A 6 -0.56 -12.54 12.52
CA GLN A 6 0.91 -12.64 12.53
C GLN A 6 1.54 -11.81 11.40
N PHE A 7 1.01 -11.90 10.18
CA PHE A 7 1.51 -11.10 9.05
C PHE A 7 1.28 -9.61 9.24
N LEU A 8 0.17 -9.23 9.87
CA LEU A 8 -0.16 -7.84 10.17
C LEU A 8 0.81 -7.24 11.19
N GLN A 9 1.09 -7.95 12.29
CA GLN A 9 2.11 -7.54 13.26
C GLN A 9 3.50 -7.43 12.64
N GLN A 10 3.84 -8.35 11.73
CA GLN A 10 5.10 -8.32 11.01
C GLN A 10 5.18 -7.11 10.06
N ALA A 11 4.09 -6.77 9.37
CA ALA A 11 4.01 -5.59 8.52
C ALA A 11 4.24 -4.31 9.33
N GLN A 12 3.57 -4.13 10.47
CA GLN A 12 3.75 -2.97 11.35
C GLN A 12 5.21 -2.86 11.85
N SER A 13 5.82 -3.99 12.21
CA SER A 13 7.22 -4.04 12.63
C SER A 13 8.18 -3.70 11.48
N ALA A 14 7.91 -4.19 10.28
CA ALA A 14 8.68 -3.88 9.08
C ALA A 14 8.59 -2.39 8.72
N SER A 15 7.40 -1.78 8.85
CA SER A 15 7.20 -0.35 8.71
C SER A 15 8.06 0.45 9.69
N SER A 16 8.03 0.07 10.97
CA SER A 16 8.79 0.74 12.04
C SER A 16 10.31 0.63 11.89
N THR A 17 10.79 -0.40 11.19
CA THR A 17 12.21 -0.67 10.96
C THR A 17 12.68 -0.27 9.57
N ALA A 18 11.84 0.42 8.80
CA ALA A 18 12.08 0.79 7.40
C ALA A 18 12.45 -0.40 6.48
N ASN A 19 11.98 -1.60 6.81
CA ASN A 19 12.19 -2.78 5.99
C ASN A 19 11.09 -2.90 4.94
N TRP A 20 11.16 -2.04 3.92
CA TRP A 20 10.11 -1.90 2.90
C TRP A 20 9.86 -3.16 2.09
N TRP A 21 10.90 -3.94 1.79
CA TRP A 21 10.72 -5.21 1.09
C TRP A 21 9.93 -6.23 1.91
N LEU A 22 10.23 -6.34 3.20
CA LEU A 22 9.46 -7.19 4.10
C LEU A 22 8.01 -6.69 4.22
N LEU A 23 7.82 -5.38 4.34
CA LEU A 23 6.50 -4.77 4.40
C LEU A 23 5.67 -5.09 3.13
N ILE A 24 6.25 -4.93 1.94
CA ILE A 24 5.59 -5.29 0.67
C ILE A 24 5.21 -6.78 0.64
N GLN A 25 6.12 -7.67 1.08
CA GLN A 25 5.85 -9.10 1.13
C GLN A 25 4.69 -9.42 2.08
N CYS A 26 4.67 -8.82 3.27
CA CYS A 26 3.56 -8.97 4.21
C CYS A 26 2.25 -8.46 3.60
N LEU A 27 2.25 -7.26 2.99
CA LEU A 27 1.07 -6.69 2.34
C LEU A 27 0.55 -7.57 1.20
N GLN A 28 1.42 -8.19 0.41
CA GLN A 28 1.02 -9.14 -0.63
C GLN A 28 0.28 -10.35 -0.03
N GLN A 29 0.79 -10.93 1.06
CA GLN A 29 0.12 -12.06 1.74
C GLN A 29 -1.21 -11.64 2.37
N LEU A 30 -1.26 -10.46 2.99
CA LEU A 30 -2.45 -9.93 3.65
C LEU A 30 -3.55 -9.59 2.63
N ILE A 31 -3.21 -8.95 1.51
CA ILE A 31 -4.19 -8.43 0.55
C ILE A 31 -4.58 -9.47 -0.49
N LEU A 32 -3.64 -10.26 -1.00
CA LEU A 32 -3.86 -11.23 -2.08
C LEU A 32 -4.00 -12.68 -1.58
N GLY A 33 -3.41 -13.00 -0.43
CA GLY A 33 -3.36 -14.35 0.12
C GLY A 33 -4.40 -14.66 1.20
N SER A 34 -5.19 -13.66 1.62
CA SER A 34 -6.14 -13.78 2.73
C SER A 34 -7.59 -13.71 2.29
N GLU A 35 -8.51 -14.04 3.21
CA GLU A 35 -9.94 -13.94 2.95
C GLU A 35 -10.37 -12.48 2.72
N LYS A 36 -11.21 -12.25 1.71
CA LYS A 36 -11.70 -10.91 1.37
C LYS A 36 -12.36 -10.19 2.55
N THR A 37 -13.06 -10.91 3.43
CA THR A 37 -13.69 -10.34 4.63
C THR A 37 -12.67 -9.74 5.60
N LEU A 38 -11.52 -10.40 5.78
CA LEU A 38 -10.44 -9.90 6.63
C LEU A 38 -9.77 -8.68 5.99
N VAL A 39 -9.54 -8.71 4.68
CA VAL A 39 -9.00 -7.56 3.93
C VAL A 39 -9.90 -6.34 4.07
N VAL A 40 -11.23 -6.51 3.96
CA VAL A 40 -12.18 -5.41 4.13
C VAL A 40 -12.21 -4.90 5.58
N MET A 41 -12.11 -5.79 6.57
CA MET A 41 -12.09 -5.43 7.99
C MET A 41 -10.86 -4.56 8.36
N HIS A 42 -9.71 -4.85 7.76
CA HIS A 42 -8.44 -4.16 8.02
C HIS A 42 -8.03 -3.22 6.87
N GLN A 43 -8.94 -2.92 5.95
CA GLN A 43 -8.65 -2.16 4.73
C GLN A 43 -7.96 -0.81 4.99
N PRO A 44 -8.39 0.00 6.00
CA PRO A 44 -7.74 1.28 6.29
C PRO A 44 -6.28 1.11 6.77
N GLU A 45 -6.02 0.12 7.60
CA GLU A 45 -4.68 -0.17 8.15
C GLU A 45 -3.74 -0.69 7.06
N LEU A 46 -4.23 -1.58 6.19
CA LEU A 46 -3.47 -2.07 5.05
C LEU A 46 -3.17 -0.96 4.04
N LEU A 47 -4.09 -0.01 3.85
CA LEU A 47 -3.89 1.16 3.02
C LEU A 47 -2.82 2.09 3.60
N GLU A 48 -2.88 2.37 4.90
CA GLU A 48 -1.88 3.21 5.58
C GLU A 48 -0.46 2.63 5.39
N LEU A 49 -0.29 1.33 5.63
CA LEU A 49 0.98 0.65 5.42
C LEU A 49 1.44 0.66 3.94
N ALA A 50 0.52 0.54 2.99
CA ALA A 50 0.85 0.64 1.57
C ALA A 50 1.27 2.06 1.17
N LEU A 51 0.63 3.09 1.73
CA LEU A 51 0.99 4.51 1.51
C LEU A 51 2.38 4.82 2.08
N VAL A 52 2.75 4.27 3.24
CA VAL A 52 4.10 4.42 3.79
C VAL A 52 5.17 3.91 2.83
N VAL A 53 4.96 2.74 2.20
CA VAL A 53 5.91 2.22 1.20
C VAL A 53 5.91 3.06 -0.08
N LEU A 54 4.74 3.54 -0.49
CA LEU A 54 4.62 4.39 -1.67
C LEU A 54 5.42 5.68 -1.47
N ASP A 55 5.35 6.29 -0.29
CA ASP A 55 6.06 7.51 0.07
C ASP A 55 7.57 7.27 0.24
N ALA A 56 7.97 6.32 1.09
CA ALA A 56 9.36 6.15 1.53
C ALA A 56 10.19 5.11 0.73
N GLY A 57 9.54 4.34 -0.15
CA GLY A 57 10.18 3.26 -0.91
C GLY A 57 11.02 3.76 -2.09
N SER A 58 11.96 2.93 -2.54
CA SER A 58 12.63 3.14 -3.82
C SER A 58 11.67 2.96 -5.01
N PHE A 59 12.07 3.39 -6.21
CA PHE A 59 11.30 3.19 -7.44
C PHE A 59 10.75 1.75 -7.61
N ASP A 60 11.60 0.73 -7.39
CA ASP A 60 11.19 -0.67 -7.48
C ASP A 60 10.14 -1.03 -6.43
N GLN A 61 10.29 -0.52 -5.21
CA GLN A 61 9.39 -0.78 -4.09
C GLN A 61 8.03 -0.09 -4.30
N ARG A 62 8.06 1.18 -4.73
CA ARG A 62 6.88 1.94 -5.18
C ARG A 62 6.13 1.19 -6.27
N TRP A 63 6.85 0.64 -7.25
CA TRP A 63 6.27 -0.17 -8.31
C TRP A 63 5.62 -1.47 -7.81
N GLN A 64 6.22 -2.16 -6.84
CA GLN A 64 5.61 -3.39 -6.31
C GLN A 64 4.39 -3.11 -5.44
N VAL A 65 4.44 -2.09 -4.56
CA VAL A 65 3.31 -1.77 -3.69
C VAL A 65 2.14 -1.16 -4.46
N SER A 66 2.39 -0.44 -5.56
CA SER A 66 1.34 0.18 -6.37
C SER A 66 0.26 -0.82 -6.81
N LYS A 67 0.66 -2.07 -7.08
CA LYS A 67 -0.22 -3.17 -7.54
C LYS A 67 -1.22 -3.62 -6.49
N LEU A 68 -1.03 -3.20 -5.23
CA LEU A 68 -1.87 -3.61 -4.09
C LEU A 68 -3.01 -2.63 -3.81
N PHE A 69 -2.98 -1.43 -4.40
CA PHE A 69 -4.00 -0.40 -4.17
C PHE A 69 -5.36 -0.75 -4.78
N ARG A 70 -5.39 -1.32 -6.01
CA ARG A 70 -6.66 -1.71 -6.64
C ARG A 70 -7.44 -2.77 -5.82
N PRO A 71 -6.81 -3.84 -5.30
CA PRO A 71 -7.45 -4.75 -4.34
C PRO A 71 -7.93 -4.10 -3.05
N LEU A 72 -7.27 -3.04 -2.57
CA LEU A 72 -7.69 -2.26 -1.41
C LEU A 72 -8.92 -1.38 -1.68
N GLY A 73 -9.35 -1.25 -2.94
CA GLY A 73 -10.60 -0.60 -3.30
C GLY A 73 -10.56 0.93 -3.25
N THR A 74 -11.73 1.54 -3.43
CA THR A 74 -11.87 2.99 -3.69
C THR A 74 -11.47 3.88 -2.52
N ILE A 75 -11.23 3.32 -1.31
CA ILE A 75 -10.70 4.08 -0.17
C ILE A 75 -9.30 4.66 -0.47
N ALA A 76 -8.57 4.07 -1.42
CA ALA A 76 -7.28 4.56 -1.88
C ALA A 76 -7.37 5.85 -2.70
N ILE A 77 -8.53 6.17 -3.29
CA ILE A 77 -8.65 7.29 -4.24
C ILE A 77 -8.37 8.63 -3.56
N SER A 78 -8.91 8.88 -2.36
CA SER A 78 -8.69 10.14 -1.64
C SER A 78 -7.22 10.41 -1.34
N PRO A 79 -6.48 9.53 -0.63
CA PRO A 79 -5.08 9.80 -0.32
C PRO A 79 -4.18 9.84 -1.57
N LEU A 80 -4.47 9.04 -2.61
CA LEU A 80 -3.72 9.13 -3.86
C LEU A 80 -3.99 10.44 -4.61
N SER A 81 -5.21 10.96 -4.52
CA SER A 81 -5.56 12.27 -5.09
C SER A 81 -4.85 13.40 -4.36
N GLU A 82 -4.75 13.32 -3.03
CA GLU A 82 -3.99 14.26 -2.21
C GLU A 82 -2.51 14.27 -2.61
N ILE A 83 -1.90 13.09 -2.76
CA ILE A 83 -0.52 12.96 -3.26
C ILE A 83 -0.39 13.58 -4.66
N LEU A 84 -1.31 13.27 -5.58
CA LEU A 84 -1.27 13.78 -6.96
C LEU A 84 -1.35 15.31 -7.04
N MET A 85 -2.16 15.92 -6.15
CA MET A 85 -2.40 17.36 -6.12
C MET A 85 -1.35 18.15 -5.34
N ASP A 86 -0.42 17.49 -4.65
CA ASP A 86 0.66 18.15 -3.91
C ASP A 86 1.75 18.67 -4.87
N GLU A 87 1.60 19.92 -5.31
CA GLU A 87 2.52 20.56 -6.26
C GLU A 87 3.95 20.71 -5.71
N ASP A 88 4.09 20.83 -4.39
CA ASP A 88 5.37 20.94 -3.68
C ASP A 88 5.99 19.55 -3.39
N GLY A 89 5.22 18.48 -3.60
CA GLY A 89 5.63 17.10 -3.39
C GLY A 89 6.53 16.52 -4.49
N GLU A 90 7.13 15.38 -4.19
CA GLU A 90 8.05 14.66 -5.08
C GLU A 90 7.37 14.27 -6.40
N GLU A 91 7.99 14.64 -7.53
CA GLU A 91 7.45 14.38 -8.88
C GLU A 91 7.25 12.88 -9.15
N GLU A 92 8.19 12.04 -8.73
CA GLU A 92 8.10 10.58 -8.90
C GLU A 92 6.93 9.99 -8.09
N LEU A 93 6.68 10.53 -6.90
CA LEU A 93 5.57 10.10 -6.04
C LEU A 93 4.22 10.49 -6.66
N ARG A 94 4.10 11.72 -7.19
CA ARG A 94 2.93 12.17 -7.96
C ARG A 94 2.70 11.33 -9.20
N TRP A 95 3.76 11.00 -9.94
CA TRP A 95 3.67 10.11 -11.10
C TRP A 95 3.14 8.73 -10.69
N CYS A 96 3.67 8.15 -9.60
CA CYS A 96 3.18 6.88 -9.07
C CYS A 96 1.69 6.96 -8.70
N ALA A 97 1.26 8.01 -8.01
CA ALA A 97 -0.13 8.21 -7.62
C ALA A 97 -1.07 8.34 -8.84
N SER A 98 -0.67 9.11 -9.86
CA SER A 98 -1.43 9.25 -11.11
C SER A 98 -1.65 7.90 -11.80
N ARG A 99 -0.60 7.07 -11.84
CA ARG A 99 -0.64 5.74 -12.45
C ARG A 99 -1.57 4.80 -11.69
N ILE A 100 -1.53 4.83 -10.35
CA ILE A 100 -2.41 4.01 -9.52
C ILE A 100 -3.87 4.44 -9.70
N LEU A 101 -4.14 5.75 -9.71
CA LEU A 101 -5.48 6.30 -9.91
C LEU A 101 -6.09 5.85 -11.25
N ALA A 102 -5.29 5.78 -12.32
CA ALA A 102 -5.73 5.29 -13.62
C ALA A 102 -6.19 3.81 -13.63
N GLU A 103 -5.90 3.02 -12.58
CA GLU A 103 -6.39 1.63 -12.45
C GLU A 103 -7.82 1.54 -11.86
N PHE A 104 -8.36 2.66 -11.38
CA PHE A 104 -9.72 2.76 -10.80
C PHE A 104 -10.79 3.23 -11.80
N ASP A 105 -10.40 3.59 -13.03
CA ASP A 105 -11.30 3.94 -14.14
C ASP A 105 -12.07 2.74 -14.73
#